data_AF-A0A6S6TLY3-F1
#
_entry.id   AF-A0A6S6TLY3-F1
#
_cell.length_a   1.000
_cell.length_b   1.000
_cell.length_c   1.000
_cell.angle_alpha   90.00
_cell.angle_beta   90.00
_cell.angle_gamma   90.00
#
_symmetry.space_group_name_H-M   'P 1'
#
loop_
_entity.id
_entity.type
_entity.pdbx_description
1 polymer ?
#
loop_
_entity_poly.entity_id
_entity_poly.type
_entity_poly.pdbx_seq_one_letter_code
_entity_poly.pdbx_strand_id
1 'polypeptide(L)'
;MSWGGVFHADEAEDSFWPSFTDIMMVIVMTFLLVTVAVVLANTRLLDELKSSVVAEEEAKQRIEFTLKENATLEEQLDYFQQRSSSLEMELLRSRAQTENTRSELLSTQSELSRLQSADQQKSDELADLEQSMLTQGAAVKRLETELQQSQQALVAERSQLQNQLAAIQEQLLSSQNEAIESEAALANLREQTSDESLKLASLQGEYDELDKKYQKLLKPTRSSKGKTVVDVMYSQSGYRIRKPGEAAYRTVGQAVMNRELAALKSAHGTDLYVKIIIPENSGLSYNKAWVFTRDILNKYDYYYQENTGAEGNDGE
;
A
#
# COMPACT_ATOMS: atom_id res chain seq x y z
N MET A 1 47.30 29.89 -143.20
CA MET A 1 48.10 29.79 -144.44
C MET A 1 47.74 28.47 -145.10
N SER A 2 47.52 28.29 -146.42
CA SER A 2 46.95 29.13 -147.50
C SER A 2 47.42 28.58 -148.85
N TRP A 3 46.55 28.52 -149.87
CA TRP A 3 46.82 28.09 -151.27
C TRP A 3 47.13 26.58 -151.47
N GLY A 4 46.91 25.95 -152.63
CA GLY A 4 46.03 26.32 -153.76
C GLY A 4 46.61 26.20 -155.19
N GLY A 5 46.17 25.19 -155.97
CA GLY A 5 46.06 25.24 -157.46
C GLY A 5 47.30 24.91 -158.33
N VAL A 6 47.24 24.76 -159.68
CA VAL A 6 46.15 24.44 -160.67
C VAL A 6 46.77 24.04 -162.06
N PHE A 7 45.95 23.57 -163.04
CA PHE A 7 46.13 23.60 -164.54
C PHE A 7 47.18 22.64 -165.22
N HIS A 8 47.17 22.27 -166.52
CA HIS A 8 46.25 22.25 -167.72
C HIS A 8 46.82 21.16 -168.72
N ALA A 9 46.11 20.40 -169.59
CA ALA A 9 45.31 20.66 -170.82
C ALA A 9 46.11 21.15 -172.06
N ASP A 10 45.99 20.68 -173.32
CA ASP A 10 45.41 19.47 -174.01
C ASP A 10 46.37 19.10 -175.21
N GLU A 11 46.17 18.50 -176.42
CA GLU A 11 45.16 18.03 -177.44
C GLU A 11 45.90 16.98 -178.37
N ALA A 12 45.55 16.55 -179.61
CA ALA A 12 44.39 15.89 -180.28
C ALA A 12 44.72 15.62 -181.80
N GLU A 13 44.36 14.45 -182.41
CA GLU A 13 43.95 14.20 -183.85
C GLU A 13 43.83 12.67 -184.22
N ASP A 14 43.24 12.33 -185.39
CA ASP A 14 42.39 11.12 -185.63
C ASP A 14 42.88 9.98 -186.58
N SER A 15 42.29 8.76 -186.47
CA SER A 15 41.95 7.86 -187.62
C SER A 15 41.18 6.53 -187.32
N PHE A 16 39.96 6.41 -187.89
CA PHE A 16 39.29 5.21 -188.49
C PHE A 16 38.89 3.91 -187.69
N TRP A 17 37.83 3.25 -188.21
CA TRP A 17 36.93 2.23 -187.61
C TRP A 17 37.48 0.81 -187.24
N PRO A 18 36.96 0.19 -186.14
CA PRO A 18 36.93 -1.26 -185.90
C PRO A 18 35.50 -1.87 -185.79
N SER A 19 35.33 -3.09 -185.25
CA SER A 19 34.29 -4.06 -185.68
C SER A 19 33.26 -4.58 -184.63
N PHE A 20 32.22 -5.28 -185.13
CA PHE A 20 30.98 -5.70 -184.44
C PHE A 20 31.14 -6.63 -183.22
N THR A 21 32.33 -7.21 -183.00
CA THR A 21 32.62 -8.10 -181.86
C THR A 21 32.45 -7.41 -180.51
N ASP A 22 32.73 -6.10 -180.45
CA ASP A 22 32.74 -5.31 -179.22
C ASP A 22 31.35 -5.21 -178.56
N ILE A 23 30.29 -5.09 -179.37
CA ILE A 23 28.90 -4.99 -178.87
C ILE A 23 28.48 -6.28 -178.15
N MET A 24 28.90 -7.44 -178.65
CA MET A 24 28.63 -8.73 -178.00
C MET A 24 29.39 -8.84 -176.67
N MET A 25 30.64 -8.36 -176.62
CA MET A 25 31.42 -8.30 -175.37
C MET A 25 30.73 -7.41 -174.33
N VAL A 26 30.23 -6.22 -174.72
CA VAL A 26 29.52 -5.30 -173.81
C VAL A 26 28.24 -5.94 -173.23
N ILE A 27 27.45 -6.67 -174.03
CA ILE A 27 26.24 -7.36 -173.52
C ILE A 27 26.62 -8.48 -172.53
N VAL A 28 27.65 -9.27 -172.83
CA VAL A 28 28.14 -10.31 -171.91
C VAL A 28 28.74 -9.68 -170.64
N MET A 29 29.48 -8.58 -170.75
CA MET A 29 30.12 -7.93 -169.60
C MET A 29 29.10 -7.24 -168.69
N THR A 30 28.04 -6.63 -169.25
CA THR A 30 26.93 -6.08 -168.46
C THR A 30 26.10 -7.18 -167.79
N PHE A 31 25.83 -8.29 -168.47
CA PHE A 31 25.15 -9.44 -167.85
C PHE A 31 25.99 -10.08 -166.73
N LEU A 32 27.31 -10.19 -166.92
CA LEU A 32 28.24 -10.64 -165.88
C LEU A 32 28.30 -9.64 -164.70
N LEU A 33 28.37 -8.34 -164.96
CA LEU A 33 28.34 -7.31 -163.90
C LEU A 33 27.05 -7.36 -163.08
N VAL A 34 25.88 -7.53 -163.72
CA VAL A 34 24.60 -7.70 -163.02
C VAL A 34 24.57 -9.02 -162.23
N THR A 35 25.05 -10.12 -162.81
CA THR A 35 25.11 -11.43 -162.11
C THR A 35 26.04 -11.36 -160.90
N VAL A 36 27.22 -10.75 -161.05
CA VAL A 36 28.18 -10.52 -159.96
C VAL A 36 27.60 -9.57 -158.91
N ALA A 37 26.88 -8.51 -159.30
CA ALA A 37 26.21 -7.62 -158.36
C ALA A 37 25.10 -8.32 -157.56
N VAL A 38 24.29 -9.18 -158.21
CA VAL A 38 23.27 -9.99 -157.53
C VAL A 38 23.91 -11.04 -156.61
N VAL A 39 25.00 -11.69 -157.01
CA VAL A 39 25.77 -12.60 -156.15
C VAL A 39 26.35 -11.85 -154.95
N LEU A 40 26.96 -10.68 -155.15
CA LEU A 40 27.51 -9.84 -154.07
C LEU A 40 26.42 -9.30 -153.12
N ALA A 41 25.24 -8.98 -153.64
CA ALA A 41 24.09 -8.60 -152.81
C ALA A 41 23.57 -9.79 -152.01
N ASN A 42 23.49 -10.98 -152.61
CA ASN A 42 23.06 -12.20 -151.94
C ASN A 42 24.08 -12.67 -150.88
N THR A 43 25.39 -12.60 -151.14
CA THR A 43 26.40 -12.89 -150.10
C THR A 43 26.33 -11.88 -148.97
N ARG A 44 26.15 -10.59 -149.25
CA ARG A 44 25.94 -9.57 -148.21
C ARG A 44 24.70 -9.86 -147.38
N LEU A 45 23.55 -10.16 -147.98
CA LEU A 45 22.33 -10.53 -147.26
C LEU A 45 22.48 -11.84 -146.46
N LEU A 46 23.23 -12.82 -146.97
CA LEU A 46 23.54 -14.06 -146.24
C LEU A 46 24.49 -13.81 -145.07
N ASP A 47 25.48 -12.93 -145.20
CA ASP A 47 26.42 -12.60 -144.13
C ASP A 47 25.78 -11.67 -143.10
N GLU A 48 24.91 -10.75 -143.52
CA GLU A 48 24.04 -9.94 -142.65
C GLU A 48 23.07 -10.83 -141.87
N LEU A 49 22.38 -11.77 -142.53
CA LEU A 49 21.50 -12.75 -141.88
C LEU A 49 22.28 -13.64 -140.89
N LYS A 50 23.47 -14.14 -141.25
CA LYS A 50 24.34 -14.88 -140.31
C LYS A 50 24.70 -14.00 -139.11
N SER A 51 25.10 -12.75 -139.33
CA SER A 51 25.46 -11.83 -138.24
C SER A 51 24.27 -11.53 -137.33
N SER A 52 23.07 -11.44 -137.89
CA SER A 52 21.81 -11.25 -137.16
C SER A 52 21.45 -12.49 -136.33
N VAL A 53 21.54 -13.69 -136.89
CA VAL A 53 21.30 -14.96 -136.17
C VAL A 53 22.34 -15.18 -135.05
N VAL A 54 23.61 -14.90 -135.30
CA VAL A 54 24.66 -14.96 -134.27
C VAL A 54 24.42 -13.91 -133.18
N ALA A 55 24.03 -12.68 -133.53
CA ALA A 55 23.67 -11.65 -132.56
C ALA A 55 22.40 -12.01 -131.75
N GLU A 56 21.41 -12.65 -132.37
CA GLU A 56 20.21 -13.16 -131.70
C GLU A 56 20.56 -14.30 -130.73
N GLU A 57 21.46 -15.20 -131.11
CA GLU A 57 21.91 -16.31 -130.26
C GLU A 57 22.81 -15.82 -129.11
N GLU A 58 23.73 -14.87 -129.35
CA GLU A 58 24.43 -14.14 -128.29
C GLU A 58 23.46 -13.41 -127.35
N ALA A 59 22.44 -12.73 -127.89
CA ALA A 59 21.44 -12.04 -127.08
C ALA A 59 20.64 -13.03 -126.21
N LYS A 60 20.23 -14.18 -126.76
CA LYS A 60 19.58 -15.27 -125.99
C LYS A 60 20.49 -15.82 -124.91
N GLN A 61 21.76 -16.10 -125.21
CA GLN A 61 22.73 -16.59 -124.22
C GLN A 61 22.97 -15.58 -123.09
N ARG A 62 23.05 -14.27 -123.42
CA ARG A 62 23.14 -13.18 -122.43
C ARG A 62 21.86 -13.08 -121.58
N ILE A 63 20.68 -13.15 -122.19
CA ILE A 63 19.39 -13.15 -121.48
C ILE A 63 19.28 -14.36 -120.56
N GLU A 64 19.62 -15.56 -121.03
CA GLU A 64 19.64 -16.78 -120.19
C GLU A 64 20.65 -16.68 -119.03
N PHE A 65 21.84 -16.11 -119.27
CA PHE A 65 22.82 -15.90 -118.22
C PHE A 65 22.30 -14.92 -117.16
N THR A 66 21.81 -13.76 -117.58
CA THR A 66 21.24 -12.74 -116.68
C THR A 66 19.96 -13.23 -115.98
N LEU A 67 19.15 -14.11 -116.59
CA LEU A 67 18.02 -14.76 -115.90
C LEU A 67 18.48 -15.74 -114.82
N LYS A 68 19.56 -16.51 -115.05
CA LYS A 68 20.16 -17.41 -114.04
C LYS A 68 20.85 -16.61 -112.92
N GLU A 69 21.51 -15.51 -113.26
CA GLU A 69 22.08 -14.55 -112.32
C GLU A 69 20.99 -13.89 -111.46
N ASN A 70 19.94 -13.34 -112.07
CA ASN A 70 18.80 -12.78 -111.35
C ASN A 70 18.12 -13.81 -110.45
N ALA A 71 17.84 -15.03 -110.93
CA ALA A 71 17.20 -16.07 -110.11
C ALA A 71 18.05 -16.48 -108.89
N THR A 72 19.38 -16.53 -109.03
CA THR A 72 20.28 -16.83 -107.91
C THR A 72 20.52 -15.63 -106.98
N LEU A 73 20.31 -14.40 -107.46
CA LEU A 73 20.27 -13.19 -106.63
C LEU A 73 18.94 -13.07 -105.88
N GLU A 74 17.81 -13.45 -106.49
CA GLU A 74 16.49 -13.54 -105.86
C GLU A 74 16.49 -14.60 -104.75
N GLU A 75 17.01 -15.80 -104.99
CA GLU A 75 17.16 -16.85 -103.96
C GLU A 75 18.04 -16.39 -102.78
N GLN A 76 19.14 -15.69 -103.05
CA GLN A 76 19.98 -15.10 -102.00
C GLN A 76 19.25 -13.98 -101.23
N LEU A 77 18.48 -13.13 -101.92
CA LEU A 77 17.72 -12.04 -101.33
C LEU A 77 16.61 -12.57 -100.42
N ASP A 78 15.86 -13.60 -100.85
CA ASP A 78 14.88 -14.29 -100.02
C ASP A 78 15.53 -14.98 -98.81
N TYR A 79 16.67 -15.64 -98.99
CA TYR A 79 17.45 -16.22 -97.89
C TYR A 79 17.87 -15.15 -96.87
N PHE A 80 18.40 -14.01 -97.31
CA PHE A 80 18.80 -12.92 -96.42
C PHE A 80 17.60 -12.23 -95.75
N GLN A 81 16.46 -12.08 -96.43
CA GLN A 81 15.22 -11.58 -95.82
C GLN A 81 14.69 -12.54 -94.74
N GLN A 82 14.58 -13.83 -95.04
CA GLN A 82 14.18 -14.85 -94.07
C GLN A 82 15.14 -14.88 -92.88
N ARG A 83 16.45 -14.73 -93.14
CA ARG A 83 17.45 -14.64 -92.08
C ARG A 83 17.30 -13.40 -91.21
N SER A 84 17.10 -12.21 -91.80
CA SER A 84 16.84 -10.97 -91.05
C SER A 84 15.59 -11.09 -90.18
N SER A 85 14.46 -11.54 -90.76
CA SER A 85 13.21 -11.78 -90.04
C SER A 85 13.39 -12.75 -88.86
N SER A 86 14.16 -13.83 -89.04
CA SER A 86 14.47 -14.77 -87.96
C SER A 86 15.27 -14.14 -86.82
N LEU A 87 16.26 -13.30 -87.15
CA LEU A 87 17.12 -12.60 -86.19
C LEU A 87 16.39 -11.46 -85.47
N GLU A 88 15.50 -10.76 -86.16
CA GLU A 88 14.61 -9.74 -85.59
C GLU A 88 13.64 -10.37 -84.59
N MET A 89 13.03 -11.50 -84.92
CA MET A 89 12.17 -12.26 -84.01
C MET A 89 12.93 -12.83 -82.81
N GLU A 90 14.18 -13.28 -82.99
CA GLU A 90 15.06 -13.70 -81.89
C GLU A 90 15.44 -12.53 -80.98
N LEU A 91 15.79 -11.37 -81.56
CA LEU A 91 16.09 -10.13 -80.84
C LEU A 91 14.87 -9.60 -80.06
N LEU A 92 13.68 -9.66 -80.63
CA LEU A 92 12.43 -9.27 -79.96
C LEU A 92 12.10 -10.22 -78.80
N ARG A 93 12.27 -11.53 -78.96
CA ARG A 93 12.12 -12.52 -77.88
C ARG A 93 13.14 -12.29 -76.76
N SER A 94 14.39 -12.07 -77.11
CA SER A 94 15.47 -11.76 -76.17
C SER A 94 15.17 -10.48 -75.36
N ARG A 95 14.75 -9.40 -76.04
CA ARG A 95 14.33 -8.14 -75.39
C ARG A 95 13.15 -8.34 -74.44
N ALA A 96 12.11 -9.05 -74.87
CA ALA A 96 10.95 -9.36 -74.02
C ALA A 96 11.36 -10.19 -72.78
N GLN A 97 12.25 -11.16 -72.95
CA GLN A 97 12.80 -11.94 -71.83
C GLN A 97 13.60 -11.06 -70.87
N THR A 98 14.45 -10.15 -71.37
CA THR A 98 15.22 -9.23 -70.50
C THR A 98 14.34 -8.22 -69.76
N GLU A 99 13.22 -7.78 -70.34
CA GLU A 99 12.31 -6.85 -69.66
C GLU A 99 11.47 -7.58 -68.60
N ASN A 100 11.05 -8.82 -68.87
CA ASN A 100 10.40 -9.68 -67.87
C ASN A 100 11.32 -9.92 -66.66
N THR A 101 12.57 -10.37 -66.88
CA THR A 101 13.51 -10.61 -65.77
C THR A 101 13.94 -9.33 -65.05
N ARG A 102 13.97 -8.18 -65.75
CA ARG A 102 14.14 -6.85 -65.13
C ARG A 102 12.97 -6.51 -64.21
N SER A 103 11.73 -6.78 -64.63
CA SER A 103 10.52 -6.57 -63.83
C SER A 103 10.50 -7.47 -62.58
N GLU A 104 10.87 -8.74 -62.73
CA GLU A 104 11.02 -9.72 -61.64
C GLU A 104 12.14 -9.32 -60.65
N LEU A 105 13.26 -8.77 -61.15
CA LEU A 105 14.34 -8.27 -60.30
C LEU A 105 13.90 -7.04 -59.49
N LEU A 106 13.11 -6.14 -60.09
CA LEU A 106 12.57 -4.95 -59.41
C LEU A 106 11.51 -5.30 -58.36
N SER A 107 10.64 -6.30 -58.62
CA SER A 107 9.65 -6.75 -57.64
C SER A 107 10.30 -7.46 -56.46
N THR A 108 11.24 -8.40 -56.72
CA THR A 108 11.99 -9.10 -55.66
C THR A 108 12.89 -8.16 -54.85
N GLN A 109 13.50 -7.14 -55.48
CA GLN A 109 14.24 -6.11 -54.74
C GLN A 109 13.32 -5.27 -53.83
N SER A 110 12.11 -4.92 -54.30
CA SER A 110 11.12 -4.22 -53.47
C SER A 110 10.62 -5.06 -52.29
N GLU A 111 10.41 -6.36 -52.50
CA GLU A 111 10.06 -7.31 -51.45
C GLU A 111 11.20 -7.48 -50.43
N LEU A 112 12.45 -7.60 -50.88
CA LEU A 112 13.62 -7.71 -50.01
C LEU A 112 13.79 -6.46 -49.13
N SER A 113 13.61 -5.25 -49.66
CA SER A 113 13.64 -4.02 -48.85
C SER A 113 12.49 -3.93 -47.84
N ARG A 114 11.31 -4.49 -48.15
CA ARG A 114 10.19 -4.59 -47.18
C ARG A 114 10.51 -5.59 -46.07
N LEU A 115 11.08 -6.75 -46.42
CA LEU A 115 11.52 -7.76 -45.45
C LEU A 115 12.61 -7.20 -44.52
N GLN A 116 13.62 -6.52 -45.04
CA GLN A 116 14.64 -5.83 -44.24
C GLN A 116 14.02 -4.79 -43.29
N SER A 117 13.04 -4.02 -43.75
CA SER A 117 12.34 -3.03 -42.91
C SER A 117 11.55 -3.71 -41.77
N ALA A 118 10.87 -4.82 -42.06
CA ALA A 118 10.12 -5.59 -41.06
C ALA A 118 11.01 -6.37 -40.09
N ASP A 119 12.20 -6.78 -40.52
CA ASP A 119 13.20 -7.45 -39.67
C ASP A 119 13.86 -6.44 -38.69
N GLN A 120 14.20 -5.24 -39.18
CA GLN A 120 14.64 -4.14 -38.31
C GLN A 120 13.57 -3.76 -37.28
N GLN A 121 12.31 -3.58 -37.71
CA GLN A 121 11.20 -3.28 -36.80
C GLN A 121 11.05 -4.34 -35.69
N LYS A 122 11.20 -5.63 -36.02
CA LYS A 122 11.18 -6.70 -35.02
C LYS A 122 12.41 -6.71 -34.13
N SER A 123 13.59 -6.36 -34.64
CA SER A 123 14.80 -6.21 -33.81
C SER A 123 14.62 -5.09 -32.80
N ASP A 124 13.98 -3.98 -33.19
CA ASP A 124 13.72 -2.83 -32.32
C ASP A 124 12.65 -3.19 -31.27
N GLU A 125 11.54 -3.83 -31.68
CA GLU A 125 10.50 -4.36 -30.77
C GLU A 125 11.05 -5.36 -29.74
N LEU A 126 11.99 -6.24 -30.15
CA LEU A 126 12.63 -7.20 -29.25
C LEU A 126 13.57 -6.52 -28.25
N ALA A 127 14.31 -5.49 -28.66
CA ALA A 127 15.17 -4.71 -27.76
C ALA A 127 14.36 -3.93 -26.71
N ASP A 128 13.27 -3.29 -27.12
CA ASP A 128 12.33 -2.62 -26.21
C ASP A 128 11.67 -3.62 -25.24
N LEU A 129 11.32 -4.83 -25.73
CA LEU A 129 10.78 -5.89 -24.88
C LEU A 129 11.80 -6.42 -23.88
N GLU A 130 13.06 -6.62 -24.28
CA GLU A 130 14.14 -7.02 -23.37
C GLU A 130 14.38 -5.96 -22.28
N GLN A 131 14.43 -4.68 -22.66
CA GLN A 131 14.56 -3.56 -21.71
C GLN A 131 13.35 -3.45 -20.77
N SER A 132 12.14 -3.75 -21.27
CA SER A 132 10.92 -3.86 -20.45
C SER A 132 11.00 -5.02 -19.45
N MET A 133 11.49 -6.19 -19.86
CA MET A 133 11.70 -7.34 -18.97
C MET A 133 12.78 -7.06 -17.91
N LEU A 134 13.88 -6.39 -18.27
CA LEU A 134 14.94 -6.00 -17.33
C LEU A 134 14.43 -5.00 -16.28
N THR A 135 13.67 -3.99 -16.69
CA THR A 135 13.09 -2.99 -15.76
C THR A 135 12.01 -3.60 -14.86
N GLN A 136 11.14 -4.48 -15.39
CA GLN A 136 10.18 -5.24 -14.59
C GLN A 136 10.87 -6.18 -13.60
N GLY A 137 11.91 -6.91 -14.02
CA GLY A 137 12.69 -7.80 -13.15
C GLY A 137 13.42 -7.06 -12.02
N ALA A 138 13.87 -5.82 -12.27
CA ALA A 138 14.41 -4.95 -11.22
C ALA A 138 13.32 -4.47 -10.24
N ALA A 139 12.13 -4.13 -10.75
CA ALA A 139 10.99 -3.73 -9.92
C ALA A 139 10.49 -4.89 -9.02
N VAL A 140 10.41 -6.12 -9.53
CA VAL A 140 10.04 -7.31 -8.75
C VAL A 140 11.03 -7.54 -7.60
N LYS A 141 12.34 -7.57 -7.87
CA LYS A 141 13.38 -7.74 -6.83
C LYS A 141 13.33 -6.66 -5.74
N ARG A 142 12.97 -5.43 -6.13
CA ARG A 142 12.76 -4.33 -5.18
C ARG A 142 11.53 -4.59 -4.29
N LEU A 143 10.40 -4.97 -4.88
CA LEU A 143 9.17 -5.29 -4.14
C LEU A 143 9.33 -6.50 -3.22
N GLU A 144 10.08 -7.54 -3.64
CA GLU A 144 10.45 -8.67 -2.80
C GLU A 144 11.26 -8.22 -1.57
N THR A 145 12.22 -7.31 -1.77
CA THR A 145 13.06 -6.73 -0.70
C THR A 145 12.22 -5.88 0.27
N GLU A 146 11.36 -5.00 -0.25
CA GLU A 146 10.47 -4.15 0.56
C GLU A 146 9.44 -5.00 1.35
N LEU A 147 8.92 -6.07 0.74
CA LEU A 147 8.03 -7.04 1.41
C LEU A 147 8.76 -7.80 2.53
N GLN A 148 9.99 -8.26 2.29
CA GLN A 148 10.78 -8.96 3.31
C GLN A 148 11.11 -8.04 4.50
N GLN A 149 11.47 -6.78 4.24
CA GLN A 149 11.70 -5.78 5.29
C GLN A 149 10.42 -5.49 6.09
N SER A 150 9.29 -5.35 5.41
CA SER A 150 7.97 -5.16 6.04
C SER A 150 7.59 -6.34 6.96
N GLN A 151 7.79 -7.58 6.51
CA GLN A 151 7.57 -8.78 7.34
C GLN A 151 8.48 -8.81 8.57
N GLN A 152 9.76 -8.44 8.43
CA GLN A 152 10.70 -8.36 9.56
C GLN A 152 10.29 -7.28 10.58
N ALA A 153 9.84 -6.11 10.10
CA ALA A 153 9.32 -5.03 10.96
C ALA A 153 8.07 -5.47 11.73
N LEU A 154 7.10 -6.11 11.07
CA LEU A 154 5.88 -6.62 11.71
C LEU A 154 6.16 -7.71 12.76
N VAL A 155 7.17 -8.57 12.54
CA VAL A 155 7.59 -9.56 13.53
C VAL A 155 8.25 -8.89 14.74
N ALA A 156 9.08 -7.87 14.54
CA ALA A 156 9.71 -7.10 15.61
C ALA A 156 8.66 -6.31 16.43
N GLU A 157 7.73 -5.62 15.77
CA GLU A 157 6.63 -4.91 16.42
C GLU A 157 5.73 -5.85 17.23
N ARG A 158 5.35 -7.01 16.66
CA ARG A 158 4.57 -8.02 17.36
C ARG A 158 5.29 -8.53 18.62
N SER A 159 6.60 -8.77 18.54
CA SER A 159 7.41 -9.16 19.70
C SER A 159 7.44 -8.06 20.77
N GLN A 160 7.62 -6.80 20.37
CA GLN A 160 7.57 -5.65 21.28
C GLN A 160 6.21 -5.54 22.00
N LEU A 161 5.11 -5.66 21.25
CA LEU A 161 3.75 -5.62 21.81
C LEU A 161 3.48 -6.80 22.76
N GLN A 162 3.98 -8.01 22.45
CA GLN A 162 3.88 -9.16 23.35
C GLN A 162 4.66 -8.94 24.65
N ASN A 163 5.86 -8.36 24.60
CA ASN A 163 6.65 -8.02 25.78
C ASN A 163 6.00 -6.92 26.62
N GLN A 164 5.42 -5.91 25.97
CA GLN A 164 4.66 -4.84 26.66
C GLN A 164 3.40 -5.39 27.36
N LEU A 165 2.64 -6.29 26.70
CA LEU A 165 1.48 -6.93 27.31
C LEU A 165 1.86 -7.80 28.52
N ALA A 166 2.98 -8.54 28.44
CA ALA A 166 3.49 -9.33 29.56
C ALA A 166 3.87 -8.44 30.76
N ALA A 167 4.61 -7.35 30.52
CA ALA A 167 4.99 -6.39 31.58
C ALA A 167 3.77 -5.70 32.22
N ILE A 168 2.76 -5.34 31.43
CA ILE A 168 1.50 -4.77 31.94
C ILE A 168 0.71 -5.80 32.76
N GLN A 169 0.70 -7.07 32.37
CA GLN A 169 0.09 -8.15 33.16
C GLN A 169 0.81 -8.38 34.49
N GLU A 170 2.14 -8.37 34.50
CA GLU A 170 2.95 -8.48 35.72
C GLU A 170 2.71 -7.30 36.68
N GLN A 171 2.71 -6.06 36.17
CA GLN A 171 2.40 -4.86 36.95
C GLN A 171 0.94 -4.86 37.48
N LEU A 172 -0.01 -5.38 36.71
CA LEU A 172 -1.41 -5.51 37.14
C LEU A 172 -1.57 -6.57 38.25
N LEU A 173 -0.74 -7.63 38.25
CA LEU A 173 -0.70 -8.61 39.33
C LEU A 173 -0.01 -8.06 40.58
N SER A 174 1.10 -7.33 40.46
CA SER A 174 1.75 -6.71 41.63
C SER A 174 0.83 -5.69 42.30
N SER A 175 0.19 -4.81 41.51
CA SER A 175 -0.73 -3.79 42.03
C SER A 175 -1.98 -4.37 42.69
N GLN A 176 -2.48 -5.54 42.23
CA GLN A 176 -3.56 -6.25 42.91
C GLN A 176 -3.09 -6.85 44.25
N ASN A 177 -1.88 -7.42 44.31
CA ASN A 177 -1.33 -7.94 45.56
C ASN A 177 -1.09 -6.81 46.58
N GLU A 178 -0.49 -5.69 46.14
CA GLU A 178 -0.31 -4.48 46.96
C GLU A 178 -1.66 -3.93 47.49
N ALA A 179 -2.73 -3.97 46.69
CA ALA A 179 -4.07 -3.58 47.13
C ALA A 179 -4.65 -4.54 48.19
N ILE A 180 -4.47 -5.85 48.02
CA ILE A 180 -4.91 -6.88 48.99
C ILE A 180 -4.13 -6.76 50.32
N GLU A 181 -2.81 -6.56 50.26
CA GLU A 181 -1.98 -6.33 51.45
C GLU A 181 -2.36 -5.03 52.17
N SER A 182 -2.65 -3.96 51.42
CA SER A 182 -3.14 -2.69 51.96
C SER A 182 -4.52 -2.83 52.63
N GLU A 183 -5.46 -3.56 52.02
CA GLU A 183 -6.77 -3.81 52.62
C GLU A 183 -6.67 -4.66 53.90
N ALA A 184 -5.80 -5.68 53.93
CA ALA A 184 -5.52 -6.46 55.12
C ALA A 184 -4.86 -5.63 56.23
N ALA A 185 -3.92 -4.75 55.89
CA ALA A 185 -3.30 -3.82 56.85
C ALA A 185 -4.33 -2.83 57.43
N LEU A 186 -5.24 -2.30 56.61
CA LEU A 186 -6.34 -1.43 57.04
C LEU A 186 -7.36 -2.17 57.92
N ALA A 187 -7.63 -3.45 57.66
CA ALA A 187 -8.47 -4.28 58.53
C ALA A 187 -7.84 -4.46 59.92
N ASN A 188 -6.56 -4.88 59.97
CA ASN A 188 -5.81 -5.05 61.22
C ASN A 188 -5.73 -3.74 62.02
N LEU A 189 -5.50 -2.60 61.36
CA LEU A 189 -5.43 -1.29 62.02
C LEU A 189 -6.78 -0.86 62.60
N ARG A 190 -7.89 -1.16 61.91
CA ARG A 190 -9.26 -0.92 62.43
C ARG A 190 -9.56 -1.78 63.65
N GLU A 191 -9.16 -3.06 63.64
CA GLU A 191 -9.28 -3.97 64.78
C GLU A 191 -8.48 -3.43 65.97
N GLN A 192 -7.20 -3.09 65.79
CA GLN A 192 -6.36 -2.48 66.82
C GLN A 192 -6.96 -1.18 67.39
N THR A 193 -7.46 -0.29 66.53
CA THR A 193 -8.11 0.97 66.95
C THR A 193 -9.37 0.70 67.78
N SER A 194 -10.17 -0.30 67.40
CA SER A 194 -11.34 -0.74 68.18
C SER A 194 -10.90 -1.26 69.55
N ASP A 195 -9.90 -2.12 69.57
CA ASP A 195 -9.34 -2.75 70.78
C ASP A 195 -8.75 -1.71 71.75
N GLU A 196 -8.07 -0.69 71.24
CA GLU A 196 -7.57 0.45 72.03
C GLU A 196 -8.71 1.33 72.55
N SER A 197 -9.76 1.58 71.77
CA SER A 197 -10.94 2.32 72.24
C SER A 197 -11.66 1.62 73.39
N LEU A 198 -11.75 0.28 73.35
CA LEU A 198 -12.32 -0.54 74.43
C LEU A 198 -11.43 -0.51 75.69
N LYS A 199 -10.11 -0.56 75.54
CA LYS A 199 -9.15 -0.44 76.66
C LYS A 199 -9.24 0.93 77.31
N LEU A 200 -9.33 2.01 76.51
CA LEU A 200 -9.50 3.37 77.01
C LEU A 200 -10.83 3.53 77.77
N ALA A 201 -11.93 3.00 77.25
CA ALA A 201 -13.22 3.00 77.94
C ALA A 201 -13.21 2.22 79.27
N SER A 202 -12.52 1.07 79.32
CA SER A 202 -12.31 0.32 80.59
C SER A 202 -11.52 1.15 81.59
N LEU A 203 -10.38 1.71 81.17
CA LEU A 203 -9.51 2.52 82.03
C LEU A 203 -10.22 3.79 82.54
N GLN A 204 -11.09 4.41 81.74
CA GLN A 204 -11.95 5.51 82.18
C GLN A 204 -12.93 5.03 83.27
N GLY A 205 -13.64 3.92 83.05
CA GLY A 205 -14.56 3.35 84.05
C GLY A 205 -13.87 2.91 85.35
N GLU A 206 -12.64 2.37 85.26
CA GLU A 206 -11.79 2.02 86.40
C GLU A 206 -11.32 3.26 87.17
N TYR A 207 -10.93 4.34 86.46
CA TYR A 207 -10.55 5.62 87.05
C TYR A 207 -11.74 6.27 87.78
N ASP A 208 -12.91 6.26 87.16
CA ASP A 208 -14.19 6.68 87.73
C ASP A 208 -14.51 5.93 89.04
N GLU A 209 -14.31 4.61 89.07
CA GLU A 209 -14.56 3.82 90.27
C GLU A 209 -13.49 4.06 91.34
N LEU A 210 -12.24 4.31 90.94
CA LEU A 210 -11.12 4.65 91.82
C LEU A 210 -11.33 6.02 92.47
N ASP A 211 -11.77 7.05 91.73
CA ASP A 211 -12.11 8.34 92.29
C ASP A 211 -13.31 8.23 93.25
N LYS A 212 -14.37 7.50 92.87
CA LYS A 212 -15.51 7.19 93.76
C LYS A 212 -15.10 6.41 95.02
N LYS A 213 -13.92 5.76 95.05
CA LYS A 213 -13.30 5.17 96.26
C LYS A 213 -12.45 6.22 97.02
N TYR A 214 -11.66 7.02 96.31
CA TYR A 214 -10.80 8.06 96.86
C TYR A 214 -11.59 9.17 97.57
N GLN A 215 -12.64 9.70 96.93
CA GLN A 215 -13.57 10.67 97.55
C GLN A 215 -14.18 10.17 98.87
N LYS A 216 -14.41 8.85 99.02
CA LYS A 216 -14.92 8.26 100.27
C LYS A 216 -13.87 8.26 101.38
N LEU A 217 -12.58 8.18 101.04
CA LEU A 217 -11.46 8.28 101.99
C LEU A 217 -11.15 9.74 102.37
N LEU A 218 -11.42 10.70 101.49
CA LEU A 218 -11.28 12.13 101.77
C LEU A 218 -12.35 12.68 102.74
N LYS A 219 -13.42 11.93 103.06
CA LYS A 219 -14.45 12.39 104.00
C LYS A 219 -13.86 12.55 105.41
N PRO A 220 -13.89 13.77 106.01
CA PRO A 220 -13.22 14.04 107.28
C PRO A 220 -13.91 13.31 108.44
N THR A 221 -13.11 12.62 109.27
CA THR A 221 -13.58 11.73 110.35
C THR A 221 -14.74 12.30 111.16
N ARG A 222 -15.86 11.56 111.20
CA ARG A 222 -17.09 11.93 111.90
C ARG A 222 -16.82 12.37 113.34
N SER A 223 -17.20 13.61 113.66
CA SER A 223 -16.90 14.26 114.94
C SER A 223 -18.07 15.11 115.41
N SER A 224 -18.31 15.15 116.72
CA SER A 224 -19.29 16.04 117.34
C SER A 224 -18.75 17.44 117.62
N LYS A 225 -17.45 17.70 117.38
CA LYS A 225 -16.81 18.98 117.72
C LYS A 225 -17.36 20.12 116.86
N GLY A 226 -17.99 21.10 117.50
CA GLY A 226 -18.62 22.24 116.82
C GLY A 226 -19.96 21.92 116.13
N LYS A 227 -20.53 20.73 116.37
CA LYS A 227 -21.78 20.27 115.76
C LYS A 227 -22.92 20.27 116.77
N THR A 228 -24.14 20.42 116.27
CA THR A 228 -25.37 20.43 117.08
C THR A 228 -25.72 18.99 117.47
N VAL A 229 -25.39 18.59 118.69
CA VAL A 229 -25.59 17.21 119.17
C VAL A 229 -27.02 16.98 119.67
N VAL A 230 -27.71 15.99 119.10
CA VAL A 230 -28.94 15.40 119.64
C VAL A 230 -28.67 13.95 120.07
N ASP A 231 -29.05 13.59 121.30
CA ASP A 231 -28.93 12.21 121.77
C ASP A 231 -30.24 11.44 121.49
N VAL A 232 -30.12 10.23 120.94
CA VAL A 232 -31.23 9.33 120.62
C VAL A 232 -30.97 7.98 121.28
N MET A 233 -31.63 7.73 122.41
CA MET A 233 -31.49 6.50 123.19
C MET A 233 -32.66 5.54 122.92
N TYR A 234 -32.37 4.28 122.63
CA TYR A 234 -33.40 3.23 122.49
C TYR A 234 -33.88 2.70 123.86
N SER A 235 -35.16 2.33 123.96
CA SER A 235 -35.74 1.65 125.12
C SER A 235 -36.84 0.67 124.71
N GLN A 236 -37.17 -0.30 125.58
CA GLN A 236 -38.23 -1.27 125.29
C GLN A 236 -39.63 -0.64 125.27
N SER A 237 -39.83 0.50 125.96
CA SER A 237 -41.08 1.27 125.99
C SER A 237 -41.13 2.42 124.97
N GLY A 238 -40.16 2.51 124.04
CA GLY A 238 -40.09 3.54 123.01
C GLY A 238 -38.70 4.16 122.90
N TYR A 239 -38.64 5.42 122.49
CA TYR A 239 -37.38 6.13 122.23
C TYR A 239 -37.20 7.25 123.25
N ARG A 240 -35.97 7.63 123.55
CA ARG A 240 -35.64 8.70 124.49
C ARG A 240 -34.75 9.71 123.79
N ILE A 241 -35.31 10.88 123.50
CA ILE A 241 -34.60 11.97 122.84
C ILE A 241 -34.13 13.00 123.88
N ARG A 242 -32.95 13.59 123.64
CA ARG A 242 -32.46 14.79 124.34
C ARG A 242 -31.91 15.77 123.31
N LYS A 243 -32.57 16.91 123.16
CA LYS A 243 -32.20 17.96 122.20
C LYS A 243 -30.99 18.77 122.68
N PRO A 244 -30.34 19.53 121.79
CA PRO A 244 -29.34 20.53 122.17
C PRO A 244 -29.89 21.43 123.30
N GLY A 245 -29.19 21.49 124.42
CA GLY A 245 -29.58 22.29 125.60
C GLY A 245 -30.62 21.66 126.55
N GLU A 246 -31.29 20.56 126.20
CA GLU A 246 -32.16 19.83 127.14
C GLU A 246 -31.29 19.07 128.16
N ALA A 247 -31.53 19.28 129.47
CA ALA A 247 -30.76 18.58 130.51
C ALA A 247 -31.11 17.08 130.61
N ALA A 248 -32.38 16.73 130.41
CA ALA A 248 -32.94 15.39 130.64
C ALA A 248 -33.51 14.75 129.36
N TYR A 249 -33.51 13.42 129.32
CA TYR A 249 -34.10 12.65 128.23
C TYR A 249 -35.63 12.53 128.37
N ARG A 250 -36.37 12.88 127.32
CA ARG A 250 -37.83 12.70 127.22
C ARG A 250 -38.18 11.44 126.42
N THR A 251 -39.07 10.60 126.96
CA THR A 251 -39.61 9.44 126.24
C THR A 251 -40.58 9.90 125.15
N VAL A 252 -40.46 9.32 123.96
CA VAL A 252 -41.23 9.63 122.74
C VAL A 252 -41.48 8.37 121.90
N GLY A 253 -42.60 8.34 121.15
CA GLY A 253 -42.86 7.29 120.16
C GLY A 253 -42.06 7.51 118.86
N GLN A 254 -41.91 6.46 118.04
CA GLN A 254 -41.05 6.48 116.83
C GLN A 254 -41.41 7.61 115.85
N ALA A 255 -42.70 7.83 115.59
CA ALA A 255 -43.15 8.91 114.71
C ALA A 255 -42.83 10.30 115.27
N VAL A 256 -42.90 10.47 116.59
CA VAL A 256 -42.56 11.73 117.26
C VAL A 256 -41.04 11.95 117.22
N MET A 257 -40.24 10.92 117.50
CA MET A 257 -38.78 10.95 117.35
C MET A 257 -38.37 11.32 115.92
N ASN A 258 -38.90 10.63 114.90
CA ASN A 258 -38.58 10.93 113.49
C ASN A 258 -39.01 12.35 113.09
N ARG A 259 -40.17 12.83 113.55
CA ARG A 259 -40.62 14.22 113.30
C ARG A 259 -39.71 15.24 113.97
N GLU A 260 -39.27 14.99 115.20
CA GLU A 260 -38.38 15.90 115.93
C GLU A 260 -36.95 15.89 115.36
N LEU A 261 -36.44 14.73 114.92
CA LEU A 261 -35.16 14.62 114.21
C LEU A 261 -35.23 15.26 112.81
N ALA A 262 -36.34 15.12 112.08
CA ALA A 262 -36.58 15.82 110.82
C ALA A 262 -36.60 17.33 111.01
N ALA A 263 -37.31 17.84 112.04
CA ALA A 263 -37.34 19.26 112.34
C ALA A 263 -35.95 19.81 112.72
N LEU A 264 -35.18 19.07 113.54
CA LEU A 264 -33.78 19.41 113.82
C LEU A 264 -32.91 19.36 112.56
N LYS A 265 -33.18 18.43 111.63
CA LYS A 265 -32.43 18.31 110.37
C LYS A 265 -32.70 19.48 109.44
N SER A 266 -33.95 19.93 109.34
CA SER A 266 -34.32 21.15 108.61
C SER A 266 -33.74 22.42 109.26
N ALA A 267 -33.65 22.47 110.59
CA ALA A 267 -33.13 23.63 111.33
C ALA A 267 -31.59 23.73 111.36
N HIS A 268 -30.88 22.60 111.30
CA HIS A 268 -29.42 22.56 111.48
C HIS A 268 -28.65 21.91 110.31
N GLY A 269 -29.32 21.43 109.26
CA GLY A 269 -28.69 21.01 108.00
C GLY A 269 -27.48 20.08 108.18
N THR A 270 -26.33 20.50 107.65
CA THR A 270 -25.03 19.81 107.71
C THR A 270 -24.29 19.98 109.04
N ASP A 271 -24.93 20.53 110.07
CA ASP A 271 -24.40 20.65 111.44
C ASP A 271 -25.09 19.73 112.48
N LEU A 272 -26.15 19.01 112.14
CA LEU A 272 -26.79 18.06 113.05
C LEU A 272 -25.95 16.79 113.25
N TYR A 273 -25.48 16.54 114.47
CA TYR A 273 -24.83 15.28 114.88
C TYR A 273 -25.81 14.46 115.72
N VAL A 274 -26.13 13.24 115.27
CA VAL A 274 -27.03 12.32 115.99
C VAL A 274 -26.21 11.31 116.78
N LYS A 275 -26.28 11.39 118.12
CA LYS A 275 -25.63 10.44 119.02
C LYS A 275 -26.62 9.32 119.37
N ILE A 276 -26.51 8.20 118.67
CA ILE A 276 -27.33 7.02 118.97
C ILE A 276 -26.76 6.27 120.17
N ILE A 277 -27.63 5.89 121.11
CA ILE A 277 -27.28 5.18 122.34
C ILE A 277 -28.18 3.95 122.46
N ILE A 278 -27.57 2.77 122.53
CA ILE A 278 -28.28 1.49 122.68
C ILE A 278 -27.82 0.86 124.00
N PRO A 279 -28.66 0.86 125.05
CA PRO A 279 -28.34 0.21 126.32
C PRO A 279 -28.13 -1.30 126.16
N GLU A 280 -27.28 -1.90 127.00
CA GLU A 280 -27.01 -3.34 127.00
C GLU A 280 -28.29 -4.16 127.27
N ASN A 281 -29.18 -3.65 128.11
CA ASN A 281 -30.49 -4.24 128.41
C ASN A 281 -31.61 -3.84 127.42
N SER A 282 -31.27 -3.28 126.24
CA SER A 282 -32.24 -2.85 125.23
C SER A 282 -33.13 -3.96 124.66
N GLY A 283 -32.67 -5.22 124.69
CA GLY A 283 -33.37 -6.35 124.07
C GLY A 283 -33.32 -6.36 122.54
N LEU A 284 -32.49 -5.51 121.91
CA LEU A 284 -32.26 -5.53 120.46
C LEU A 284 -31.23 -6.61 120.09
N SER A 285 -31.49 -7.33 119.00
CA SER A 285 -30.44 -8.11 118.34
C SER A 285 -29.52 -7.20 117.53
N TYR A 286 -28.27 -7.62 117.32
CA TYR A 286 -27.24 -6.86 116.61
C TYR A 286 -27.72 -6.29 115.26
N ASN A 287 -28.41 -7.10 114.45
CA ASN A 287 -28.94 -6.65 113.15
C ASN A 287 -30.02 -5.56 113.32
N LYS A 288 -30.96 -5.70 114.28
CA LYS A 288 -31.96 -4.66 114.56
C LYS A 288 -31.32 -3.35 115.06
N ALA A 289 -30.30 -3.46 115.92
CA ALA A 289 -29.52 -2.33 116.40
C ALA A 289 -28.76 -1.63 115.26
N TRP A 290 -28.14 -2.39 114.35
CA TRP A 290 -27.41 -1.86 113.20
C TRP A 290 -28.33 -1.18 112.19
N VAL A 291 -29.44 -1.81 111.81
CA VAL A 291 -30.45 -1.21 110.91
C VAL A 291 -31.02 0.07 111.51
N PHE A 292 -31.42 0.07 112.79
CA PHE A 292 -31.88 1.28 113.48
C PHE A 292 -30.82 2.38 113.46
N THR A 293 -29.56 2.04 113.75
CA THR A 293 -28.44 2.98 113.78
C THR A 293 -28.21 3.61 112.40
N ARG A 294 -28.06 2.78 111.36
CA ARG A 294 -27.87 3.22 109.98
C ARG A 294 -29.04 4.06 109.47
N ASP A 295 -30.27 3.60 109.66
CA ASP A 295 -31.46 4.24 109.09
C ASP A 295 -31.75 5.60 109.73
N ILE A 296 -31.37 5.82 110.99
CA ILE A 296 -31.44 7.13 111.66
C ILE A 296 -30.26 8.02 111.24
N LEU A 297 -29.04 7.48 111.17
CA LEU A 297 -27.86 8.26 110.77
C LEU A 297 -27.96 8.75 109.32
N ASN A 298 -28.27 7.89 108.35
CA ASN A 298 -28.39 8.28 106.94
C ASN A 298 -29.46 9.37 106.69
N LYS A 299 -30.53 9.40 107.50
CA LYS A 299 -31.63 10.37 107.37
C LYS A 299 -31.38 11.70 108.07
N TYR A 300 -30.68 11.69 109.20
CA TYR A 300 -30.64 12.83 110.11
C TYR A 300 -29.24 13.28 110.56
N ASP A 301 -28.21 12.45 110.45
CA ASP A 301 -26.84 12.88 110.77
C ASP A 301 -26.25 13.74 109.66
N TYR A 302 -25.20 14.52 109.95
CA TYR A 302 -24.50 15.28 108.92
C TYR A 302 -23.51 14.42 108.11
N TYR A 303 -22.90 13.40 108.71
CA TYR A 303 -21.78 12.69 108.09
C TYR A 303 -22.21 11.60 107.10
N TYR A 304 -23.35 10.96 107.38
CA TYR A 304 -23.90 9.86 106.58
C TYR A 304 -24.80 10.33 105.44
N GLN A 305 -24.79 11.62 105.13
CA GLN A 305 -25.47 12.13 103.94
C GLN A 305 -24.62 11.84 102.70
N GLU A 306 -25.28 11.39 101.66
CA GLU A 306 -24.72 11.43 100.32
C GLU A 306 -24.62 12.90 99.90
N ASN A 307 -23.48 13.29 99.35
CA ASN A 307 -23.16 14.68 99.12
C ASN A 307 -23.78 15.11 97.80
N THR A 308 -25.10 15.39 97.81
CA THR A 308 -25.89 15.80 96.64
C THR A 308 -25.61 17.25 96.24
N GLY A 309 -24.32 17.58 96.08
CA GLY A 309 -23.82 18.88 95.65
C GLY A 309 -22.70 18.68 94.64
N ALA A 310 -22.86 19.33 93.48
CA ALA A 310 -21.93 19.32 92.34
C ALA A 310 -21.81 18.01 91.54
N GLU A 311 -22.94 17.46 91.07
CA GLU A 311 -22.95 17.05 89.65
C GLU A 311 -22.93 18.34 88.82
N GLY A 312 -21.75 18.69 88.29
CA GLY A 312 -21.37 20.07 87.97
C GLY A 312 -21.00 20.35 86.51
N ASN A 313 -21.71 19.75 85.55
CA ASN A 313 -21.66 20.11 84.12
C ASN A 313 -20.25 20.20 83.50
N ASP A 314 -19.63 19.06 83.23
CA ASP A 314 -18.61 18.93 82.17
C ASP A 314 -19.30 18.29 80.95
N GLY A 315 -19.27 18.97 79.79
CA GLY A 315 -20.12 18.61 78.66
C GLY A 315 -20.02 19.55 77.45
N GLU A 316 -18.80 19.76 76.96
CA GLU A 316 -18.50 20.17 75.56
C GLU A 316 -17.59 19.09 74.93
#